data_AF-A0A660ZAL0-F1
#
_entry.id   AF-A0A660ZAL0-F1
#
_cell.length_a   1.000
_cell.length_b   1.000
_cell.length_c   1.000
_cell.angle_alpha   90.00
_cell.angle_beta   90.00
_cell.angle_gamma   90.00
#
_symmetry.space_group_name_H-M   'P 1'
#
loop_
_entity.id
_entity.type
_entity.pdbx_description
1 polymer ?
#
loop_
_entity_poly.entity_id
_entity_poly.type
_entity_poly.pdbx_seq_one_letter_code
_entity_poly.pdbx_strand_id
1 'polypeptide(L)'
;MNLQKLLVGMVTLLAASVAFAEPPMDIPRISGNLQFLTYYTQDTSEVQFQMGLRRARLIFSGVVIPRKVGYFVQWEGAGTAKLLDAKLVFWPFRNAQLVIGRFMPKFTYYMPHSSKSLDFVEYPLLSQYYGMWRQLGFQFSFGKHGFYRIHTGLFTGYPKNNWSDLNSAKSLLLSMCAHPIVGL
;
A
#
# COMPACT_ATOMS: atom_id res chain seq x y z
N MET A 1 -22.45 9.40 6.88
CA MET A 1 -21.09 9.86 7.22
C MET A 1 -20.09 8.82 6.73
N ASN A 2 -19.13 9.16 5.85
CA ASN A 2 -18.27 8.18 5.19
C ASN A 2 -17.26 7.57 6.18
N LEU A 3 -17.35 6.26 6.41
CA LEU A 3 -16.47 5.51 7.32
C LEU A 3 -14.98 5.72 6.97
N GLN A 4 -14.67 5.89 5.69
CA GLN A 4 -13.31 6.24 5.26
C GLN A 4 -12.84 7.60 5.76
N LYS A 5 -13.67 8.64 5.69
CA LYS A 5 -13.26 9.97 6.17
C LYS A 5 -12.99 9.94 7.67
N LEU A 6 -13.77 9.15 8.42
CA LEU A 6 -13.57 8.94 9.85
C LEU A 6 -12.29 8.15 10.15
N LEU A 7 -12.06 7.04 9.45
CA LEU A 7 -10.89 6.18 9.69
C LEU A 7 -9.58 6.85 9.24
N VAL A 8 -9.62 7.57 8.10
CA VAL A 8 -8.52 8.41 7.63
C VAL A 8 -8.26 9.53 8.63
N GLY A 9 -9.31 10.25 9.06
CA GLY A 9 -9.21 11.31 10.06
C GLY A 9 -8.59 10.81 11.36
N MET A 10 -9.04 9.67 11.86
CA MET A 10 -8.49 9.03 13.06
C MET A 10 -7.03 8.63 12.89
N VAL A 11 -6.64 7.99 11.77
CA VAL A 11 -5.25 7.59 11.53
C VAL A 11 -4.34 8.80 11.35
N THR A 12 -4.81 9.89 10.72
CA THR A 12 -4.03 11.13 10.59
C THR A 12 -3.90 11.88 11.91
N LEU A 13 -4.95 11.92 12.73
CA LEU A 13 -4.91 12.51 14.08
C LEU A 13 -3.98 11.72 15.00
N LEU A 14 -4.03 10.38 14.93
CA LEU A 14 -3.15 9.52 15.70
C LEU A 14 -1.67 9.66 15.26
N ALA A 15 -1.42 9.77 13.96
CA ALA A 15 -0.08 10.03 13.43
C ALA A 15 0.45 11.41 13.85
N ALA A 16 -0.41 12.43 13.86
CA ALA A 16 -0.06 13.76 14.34
C ALA A 16 0.23 13.76 15.84
N SER A 17 -0.59 13.10 16.67
CA SER A 17 -0.39 13.05 18.13
C SER A 17 0.88 12.31 18.53
N VAL A 18 1.30 11.29 17.75
CA VAL A 18 2.57 10.57 17.98
C VAL A 18 3.78 11.41 17.59
N ALA A 19 3.65 12.37 16.66
CA ALA A 19 4.73 13.30 16.33
C ALA A 19 5.03 14.33 17.45
N PHE A 20 4.10 14.50 18.40
CA PHE A 20 4.23 15.45 19.53
C PHE A 20 4.54 14.77 20.87
N ALA A 21 4.75 13.45 20.90
CA ALA A 21 4.95 12.72 22.15
C ALA A 21 6.44 12.57 22.53
N GLU A 22 6.76 12.78 23.81
CA GLU A 22 8.10 12.70 24.39
C GLU A 22 8.69 11.26 24.35
N PRO A 23 10.02 11.10 24.23
CA PRO A 23 10.68 9.82 23.97
C PRO A 23 10.61 8.83 25.17
N PRO A 24 10.63 7.50 24.94
CA PRO A 24 11.34 6.81 23.86
C PRO A 24 10.39 6.09 22.90
N MET A 25 9.57 6.83 22.16
CA MET A 25 8.91 6.29 20.96
C MET A 25 9.86 6.37 19.77
N ASP A 26 9.90 5.32 18.95
CA ASP A 26 10.63 5.32 17.68
C ASP A 26 10.20 6.54 16.84
N ILE A 27 11.20 7.32 16.40
CA ILE A 27 10.98 8.61 15.74
C ILE A 27 10.12 8.41 14.48
N PRO A 28 9.01 9.17 14.32
CA PRO A 28 8.18 9.13 13.12
C PRO A 28 9.02 9.45 11.87
N ARG A 29 8.82 8.68 10.81
CA ARG A 29 9.58 8.79 9.56
C ARG A 29 8.71 9.42 8.48
N ILE A 30 9.26 10.49 7.90
CA ILE A 30 8.75 11.13 6.68
C ILE A 30 9.63 10.66 5.53
N SER A 31 9.02 10.23 4.44
CA SER A 31 9.72 9.74 3.25
C SER A 31 8.92 10.06 2.00
N GLY A 32 9.53 9.90 0.83
CA GLY A 32 8.83 10.16 -0.42
C GLY A 32 9.37 9.41 -1.64
N ASN A 33 8.65 9.58 -2.74
CA ASN A 33 9.04 9.09 -4.05
C ASN A 33 8.56 10.07 -5.13
N LEU A 34 9.50 10.66 -5.86
CA LEU A 34 9.25 11.46 -7.05
C LEU A 34 9.72 10.67 -8.27
N GLN A 35 8.86 10.53 -9.27
CA GLN A 35 9.17 9.84 -10.52
C GLN A 35 8.71 10.67 -11.71
N PHE A 36 9.65 10.94 -12.60
CA PHE A 36 9.41 11.58 -13.89
C PHE A 36 9.38 10.49 -14.96
N LEU A 37 8.53 10.68 -15.96
CA LEU A 37 8.43 9.80 -17.11
C LEU A 37 8.61 10.62 -18.36
N THR A 38 9.44 10.09 -19.26
CA THR A 38 9.60 10.59 -20.62
C THR A 38 9.25 9.44 -21.54
N TYR A 39 8.35 9.66 -22.50
CA TYR A 39 8.06 8.69 -23.53
C TYR A 39 8.21 9.30 -24.92
N TYR A 40 8.73 8.46 -25.79
CA TYR A 40 8.89 8.70 -27.21
C TYR A 40 8.03 7.64 -27.91
N THR A 41 7.04 8.10 -28.67
CA THR A 41 6.21 7.22 -29.48
C THR A 41 6.37 7.62 -30.94
N GLN A 42 6.62 6.62 -31.77
CA GLN A 42 6.68 6.74 -33.21
C GLN A 42 5.60 5.84 -33.79
N ASP A 43 4.35 6.30 -33.69
CA ASP A 43 3.26 5.72 -34.47
C ASP A 43 3.22 6.40 -35.84
N THR A 44 2.74 5.66 -36.84
CA THR A 44 3.06 5.68 -38.29
C THR A 44 3.00 7.00 -39.09
N SER A 45 2.92 8.18 -38.47
CA SER A 45 3.20 9.45 -39.15
C SER A 45 3.59 10.64 -38.24
N GLU A 46 3.56 10.53 -36.90
CA GLU A 46 3.90 11.65 -36.01
C GLU A 46 4.78 11.20 -34.85
N VAL A 47 5.93 11.88 -34.70
CA VAL A 47 6.80 11.71 -33.55
C VAL A 47 6.23 12.51 -32.38
N GLN A 48 5.87 11.82 -31.30
CA GLN A 48 5.43 12.47 -30.08
C GLN A 48 6.44 12.26 -28.96
N PHE A 49 6.99 13.37 -28.46
CA PHE A 49 7.81 13.43 -27.26
C PHE A 49 6.99 14.06 -26.14
N GLN A 50 6.83 13.34 -25.03
CA GLN A 50 6.12 13.87 -23.87
C GLN A 50 6.93 13.61 -22.59
N MET A 51 7.00 14.63 -21.74
CA MET A 51 7.61 14.56 -20.42
C MET A 51 6.55 14.89 -19.38
N GLY A 52 6.48 14.11 -18.31
CA GLY A 52 5.48 14.32 -17.27
C GLY A 52 5.93 13.80 -15.90
N LEU A 53 5.34 14.38 -14.86
CA LEU A 53 5.44 13.87 -13.50
C LEU A 53 4.51 12.66 -13.37
N ARG A 54 5.09 11.47 -13.17
CA ARG A 54 4.34 10.21 -13.10
C ARG A 54 3.87 9.89 -11.69
N ARG A 55 4.71 10.11 -10.68
CA ARG A 55 4.39 9.87 -9.27
C ARG A 55 5.02 10.95 -8.40
N ALA A 56 4.27 11.46 -7.45
CA ALA A 56 4.74 12.33 -6.39
C ALA A 56 4.12 11.88 -5.08
N ARG A 57 4.87 11.11 -4.31
CA ARG A 57 4.38 10.42 -3.11
C ARG A 57 5.04 10.95 -1.86
N LEU A 58 4.21 11.20 -0.85
CA LEU A 58 4.62 11.49 0.51
C LEU A 58 4.17 10.35 1.41
N ILE A 59 5.07 9.86 2.25
CA ILE A 59 4.88 8.69 3.11
C ILE A 59 5.20 9.11 4.55
N PHE A 60 4.27 8.82 5.45
CA PHE A 60 4.43 8.96 6.89
C PHE A 60 4.30 7.57 7.51
N SER A 61 5.26 7.20 8.35
CA SER A 61 5.23 5.89 9.00
C SER A 61 5.94 5.95 10.34
N GLY A 62 5.51 5.11 11.26
CA GLY A 62 6.10 5.07 12.58
C GLY A 62 5.46 4.01 13.44
N VAL A 63 5.87 4.00 14.71
CA VAL A 63 5.40 3.06 15.71
C VAL A 63 4.63 3.85 16.78
N VAL A 64 3.39 3.44 17.04
CA VAL A 64 2.55 4.02 18.10
C VAL A 64 2.87 3.35 19.43
N ILE A 65 2.94 2.02 19.43
CA ILE A 65 3.31 1.22 20.60
C ILE A 65 4.48 0.33 20.20
N PRO A 66 5.66 0.49 20.83
CA PRO A 66 6.84 -0.30 20.52
C PRO A 66 6.54 -1.79 20.40
N ARG A 67 6.93 -2.39 19.27
CA ARG A 67 6.75 -3.82 18.94
C ARG A 67 5.31 -4.34 18.89
N LYS A 68 4.29 -3.48 19.02
CA LYS A 68 2.87 -3.90 19.02
C LYS A 68 2.03 -3.23 17.95
N VAL A 69 2.17 -1.92 17.77
CA VAL A 69 1.31 -1.13 16.88
C VAL A 69 2.14 -0.13 16.09
N GLY A 70 2.04 -0.17 14.77
CA GLY A 70 2.60 0.81 13.85
C GLY A 70 1.54 1.39 12.93
N TYR A 71 1.91 2.48 12.25
CA TYR A 71 1.05 3.14 11.27
C TYR A 71 1.81 3.39 9.96
N PHE A 72 1.07 3.48 8.87
CA PHE A 72 1.60 3.85 7.56
C PHE A 72 0.53 4.62 6.77
N VAL A 73 0.89 5.82 6.35
CA VAL A 73 0.05 6.73 5.57
C VAL A 73 0.83 7.16 4.33
N GLN A 74 0.18 7.11 3.17
CA GLN A 74 0.80 7.49 1.90
C GLN A 74 -0.16 8.33 1.06
N TRP A 75 0.32 9.45 0.56
CA TRP A 75 -0.38 10.36 -0.33
C TRP A 75 0.24 10.37 -1.72
N GLU A 76 -0.56 10.56 -2.75
CA GLU A 76 -0.15 10.82 -4.14
C GLU A 76 -0.55 12.24 -4.51
N GLY A 77 0.38 13.01 -5.05
CA GLY A 77 0.19 14.39 -5.49
C GLY A 77 0.34 14.58 -7.01
N ALA A 78 0.74 13.56 -7.77
CA ALA A 78 0.81 13.68 -9.22
C ALA A 78 -0.62 13.75 -9.80
N GLY A 79 -0.95 14.87 -10.46
CA GLY A 79 -2.28 15.14 -11.01
C GLY A 79 -3.27 15.59 -9.93
N THR A 80 -4.01 14.65 -9.33
CA THR A 80 -4.98 14.96 -8.27
C THR A 80 -4.52 14.35 -6.96
N ALA A 81 -4.53 15.15 -5.89
CA ALA A 81 -4.17 14.71 -4.54
C ALA A 81 -5.11 13.59 -4.07
N LYS A 82 -4.55 12.42 -3.76
CA LYS A 82 -5.32 11.24 -3.32
C LYS A 82 -4.59 10.48 -2.22
N LEU A 83 -5.34 9.94 -1.27
CA LEU A 83 -4.81 9.08 -0.23
C LEU A 83 -4.65 7.64 -0.74
N LEU A 84 -3.42 7.19 -0.89
CA LEU A 84 -3.12 5.85 -1.37
C LEU A 84 -3.30 4.81 -0.27
N ASP A 85 -2.52 4.91 0.80
CA ASP A 85 -2.55 3.97 1.91
C ASP A 85 -2.82 4.72 3.20
N ALA A 86 -3.64 4.15 4.07
CA ALA A 86 -3.78 4.55 5.46
C ALA A 86 -4.13 3.30 6.27
N LYS A 87 -3.15 2.79 7.01
CA LYS A 87 -3.27 1.51 7.71
C LYS A 87 -2.57 1.51 9.06
N LEU A 88 -3.14 0.72 9.95
CA LEU A 88 -2.53 0.31 11.21
C LEU A 88 -2.00 -1.11 11.06
N VAL A 89 -0.85 -1.36 11.68
CA VAL A 89 -0.15 -2.63 11.64
C VAL A 89 0.04 -3.11 13.07
N PHE A 90 -0.55 -4.27 13.37
CA PHE A 90 -0.48 -4.90 14.68
C PHE A 90 0.40 -6.14 14.60
N TRP A 91 1.26 -6.34 15.60
CA TRP A 91 2.11 -7.52 15.74
C TRP A 91 1.73 -8.30 17.00
N PRO A 92 0.66 -9.12 16.96
CA PRO A 92 0.22 -9.86 18.14
C PRO A 92 1.24 -10.91 18.60
N PHE A 93 2.00 -11.50 17.68
CA PHE A 93 3.05 -12.49 17.95
C PHE A 93 4.22 -12.32 16.97
N ARG A 94 5.39 -12.89 17.27
CA ARG A 94 6.64 -12.72 16.49
C ARG A 94 6.51 -13.03 14.99
N ASN A 95 5.62 -13.95 14.62
CA ASN A 95 5.44 -14.43 13.24
C ASN A 95 4.08 -14.04 12.64
N ALA A 96 3.32 -13.18 13.33
CA ALA A 96 1.97 -12.78 12.94
C ALA A 96 1.87 -11.27 12.79
N GLN A 97 1.13 -10.82 11.79
CA GLN A 97 0.85 -9.41 11.54
C GLN A 97 -0.61 -9.28 11.13
N LEU A 98 -1.33 -8.40 11.81
CA LEU A 98 -2.68 -7.97 11.41
C LEU A 98 -2.60 -6.54 10.89
N VAL A 99 -3.12 -6.29 9.70
CA VAL A 99 -3.16 -4.96 9.08
C VAL A 99 -4.61 -4.56 8.90
N ILE A 100 -4.98 -3.35 9.30
CA ILE A 100 -6.34 -2.82 9.16
C ILE A 100 -6.27 -1.45 8.51
N GLY A 101 -7.13 -1.19 7.53
CA GLY A 101 -7.27 0.12 6.90
C GLY A 101 -7.38 0.04 5.38
N ARG A 102 -6.98 1.11 4.70
CA ARG A 102 -6.91 1.19 3.23
C ARG A 102 -5.49 0.88 2.77
N PHE A 103 -5.31 -0.19 2.02
CA PHE A 103 -4.01 -0.57 1.48
C PHE A 103 -4.17 -1.52 0.29
N MET A 104 -3.08 -1.76 -0.44
CA MET A 104 -3.06 -2.78 -1.48
C MET A 104 -2.88 -4.18 -0.87
N PRO A 105 -3.79 -5.14 -1.11
CA PRO A 105 -3.68 -6.50 -0.55
C PRO A 105 -2.42 -7.25 -1.02
N LYS A 106 -1.82 -8.05 -0.13
CA LYS A 106 -0.68 -8.93 -0.45
C LYS A 106 -1.13 -10.23 -1.10
N PHE A 107 -1.77 -10.14 -2.26
CA PHE A 107 -2.37 -11.31 -2.92
C PHE A 107 -1.54 -11.87 -4.08
N THR A 108 -0.92 -10.99 -4.89
CA THR A 108 -0.18 -11.41 -6.09
C THR A 108 1.25 -10.85 -6.09
N TYR A 109 2.18 -11.65 -6.62
CA TYR A 109 3.56 -11.26 -6.82
C TYR A 109 3.71 -10.11 -7.82
N TYR A 110 2.87 -10.12 -8.87
CA TYR A 110 2.90 -9.15 -9.98
C TYR A 110 2.36 -7.75 -9.62
N MET A 111 1.98 -7.54 -8.35
CA MET A 111 1.61 -6.23 -7.83
C MET A 111 2.49 -5.85 -6.63
N PRO A 112 3.72 -5.40 -6.90
CA PRO A 112 4.57 -4.84 -5.85
C PRO A 112 3.91 -3.61 -5.22
N HIS A 113 3.96 -3.57 -3.89
CA HIS A 113 3.29 -2.54 -3.09
C HIS A 113 4.05 -1.22 -3.11
N SER A 114 5.37 -1.32 -3.27
CA SER A 114 6.22 -0.19 -3.56
C SER A 114 6.36 -0.04 -5.06
N SER A 115 6.17 1.18 -5.56
CA SER A 115 6.53 1.50 -6.94
C SER A 115 8.04 1.50 -7.18
N LYS A 116 8.86 1.46 -6.12
CA LYS A 116 10.31 1.35 -6.23
C LYS A 116 10.78 -0.09 -6.44
N SER A 117 9.91 -1.07 -6.19
CA SER A 117 10.20 -2.50 -6.40
C SER A 117 9.50 -3.03 -7.64
N LEU A 118 9.20 -2.15 -8.61
CA LEU A 118 8.74 -2.56 -9.93
C LEU A 118 9.98 -2.78 -10.80
N ASP A 119 10.06 -3.92 -11.46
CA ASP A 119 11.13 -4.20 -12.44
C ASP A 119 10.99 -3.34 -13.70
N PHE A 120 9.75 -2.95 -14.03
CA PHE A 120 9.41 -2.09 -15.16
C PHE A 120 8.84 -0.76 -14.71
N VAL A 121 8.83 0.23 -15.59
CA VAL A 121 8.23 1.56 -15.33
C VAL A 121 6.75 1.44 -14.94
N GLU A 122 6.05 0.49 -15.58
CA GLU A 122 4.63 0.21 -15.37
C GLU A 122 4.39 -1.17 -14.73
N TYR A 123 3.20 -1.32 -14.14
CA TYR A 123 2.75 -2.64 -13.70
C TYR A 123 2.46 -3.51 -14.93
N PRO A 124 2.67 -4.84 -14.85
CA PRO A 124 2.44 -5.74 -15.98
C PRO A 124 0.97 -5.73 -16.42
N LEU A 125 0.73 -5.95 -17.72
CA LEU A 125 -0.62 -5.88 -18.31
C LEU A 125 -1.65 -6.75 -17.58
N LEU A 126 -1.26 -7.94 -17.11
CA LEU A 126 -2.13 -8.84 -16.34
C LEU A 126 -2.69 -8.20 -15.05
N SER A 127 -1.93 -7.30 -14.42
CA SER A 127 -2.38 -6.59 -13.23
C SER A 127 -3.46 -5.54 -13.53
N GLN A 128 -3.58 -5.09 -14.78
CA GLN A 128 -4.65 -4.17 -15.18
C GLN A 128 -6.00 -4.89 -15.16
N TYR A 129 -6.03 -6.19 -15.51
CA TYR A 129 -7.23 -7.00 -15.55
C TYR A 129 -7.54 -7.66 -14.21
N TYR A 130 -6.56 -8.28 -13.55
CA TYR A 130 -6.77 -9.10 -12.36
C TYR A 130 -6.20 -8.49 -11.08
N GLY A 131 -5.77 -7.23 -11.15
CA GLY A 131 -5.09 -6.60 -10.03
C GLY A 131 -6.01 -6.28 -8.85
N MET A 132 -5.63 -6.74 -7.66
CA MET A 132 -6.21 -6.28 -6.40
C MET A 132 -5.60 -4.92 -6.05
N TRP A 133 -6.23 -3.85 -6.53
CA TRP A 133 -5.84 -2.48 -6.20
C TRP A 133 -6.12 -2.15 -4.73
N ARG A 134 -5.84 -0.91 -4.34
CA ARG A 134 -6.06 -0.44 -2.95
C ARG A 134 -7.51 -0.57 -2.54
N GLN A 135 -7.73 -1.28 -1.43
CA GLN A 135 -9.03 -1.57 -0.87
C GLN A 135 -9.02 -1.27 0.63
N LEU A 136 -10.20 -1.06 1.20
CA LEU A 136 -10.36 -1.03 2.65
C LEU A 136 -10.61 -2.45 3.14
N GLY A 137 -9.96 -2.85 4.23
CA GLY A 137 -10.13 -4.19 4.76
C GLY A 137 -9.20 -4.50 5.91
N PHE A 138 -9.12 -5.79 6.23
CA PHE A 138 -8.15 -6.31 7.17
C PHE A 138 -7.42 -7.51 6.56
N GLN A 139 -6.13 -7.63 6.88
CA GLN A 139 -5.28 -8.72 6.43
C GLN A 139 -4.52 -9.30 7.59
N PHE A 140 -4.69 -10.60 7.80
CA PHE A 140 -3.84 -11.38 8.67
C PHE A 140 -2.71 -12.01 7.85
N SER A 141 -1.49 -11.90 8.35
CA SER A 141 -0.29 -12.45 7.72
C SER A 141 0.46 -13.28 8.74
N PHE A 142 0.75 -14.52 8.39
CA PHE A 142 1.49 -15.44 9.26
C PHE A 142 2.61 -16.11 8.48
N GLY A 143 3.77 -16.27 9.10
CA GLY A 143 4.84 -17.06 8.52
C GLY A 143 6.20 -16.78 9.12
N LYS A 144 7.15 -17.64 8.74
CA LYS A 144 8.54 -17.52 9.16
C LYS A 144 9.31 -16.73 8.11
N HIS A 145 9.92 -15.62 8.52
CA HIS A 145 10.73 -14.78 7.64
C HIS A 145 11.75 -15.62 6.88
N GLY A 146 11.79 -15.47 5.55
CA GLY A 146 12.71 -16.19 4.68
C GLY A 146 12.30 -17.62 4.30
N PHE A 147 11.21 -18.19 4.84
CA PHE A 147 10.81 -19.57 4.48
C PHE A 147 9.43 -19.64 3.87
N TYR A 148 8.42 -19.11 4.55
CA TYR A 148 7.06 -19.07 4.01
C TYR A 148 6.28 -17.89 4.57
N ARG A 149 5.30 -17.42 3.80
CA ARG A 149 4.37 -16.39 4.22
C ARG A 149 2.99 -16.65 3.66
N ILE A 150 2.02 -16.64 4.54
CA ILE A 150 0.60 -16.76 4.23
C ILE A 150 -0.04 -15.41 4.51
N HIS A 151 -0.87 -14.96 3.59
CA HIS A 151 -1.67 -13.74 3.67
C HIS A 151 -3.13 -14.12 3.46
N THR A 152 -3.99 -13.78 4.41
CA THR A 152 -5.44 -13.94 4.29
C THR A 152 -6.13 -12.66 4.72
N GLY A 153 -7.23 -12.28 4.09
CA GLY A 153 -7.92 -11.05 4.47
C GLY A 153 -9.29 -10.87 3.82
N LEU A 154 -10.11 -10.04 4.45
CA LEU A 154 -11.38 -9.59 3.91
C LEU A 154 -11.26 -8.13 3.48
N PHE A 155 -11.72 -7.86 2.26
CA PHE A 155 -11.60 -6.56 1.63
C PHE A 155 -12.91 -6.12 0.98
N THR A 156 -13.05 -4.81 0.79
CA THR A 156 -14.14 -4.21 0.01
C THR A 156 -13.92 -4.48 -1.48
N GLY A 157 -14.37 -5.66 -1.94
CA GLY A 157 -14.84 -5.99 -3.30
C GLY A 157 -13.94 -5.78 -4.53
N TYR A 158 -13.97 -6.75 -5.45
CA TYR A 158 -13.43 -6.67 -6.81
C TYR A 158 -14.51 -6.28 -7.85
N PRO A 159 -14.17 -5.67 -9.01
CA PRO A 159 -12.94 -4.95 -9.33
C PRO A 159 -13.11 -3.45 -9.05
N LYS A 160 -12.03 -2.71 -9.34
CA LYS A 160 -11.93 -1.25 -9.45
C LYS A 160 -11.28 -0.61 -8.23
N ASN A 161 -10.22 0.14 -8.53
CA ASN A 161 -9.61 1.17 -7.72
C ASN A 161 -10.65 2.28 -7.45
N ASN A 162 -11.66 1.95 -6.65
CA ASN A 162 -12.81 2.80 -6.43
C ASN A 162 -12.51 3.73 -5.26
N TRP A 163 -12.69 5.02 -5.51
CA TRP A 163 -12.60 6.07 -4.52
C TRP A 163 -13.96 6.37 -3.89
N SER A 164 -15.02 5.66 -4.35
CA SER A 164 -16.41 5.90 -4.00
C SER A 164 -17.01 4.89 -3.01
N ASP A 165 -16.21 4.04 -2.37
CA ASP A 165 -16.61 3.17 -1.24
C ASP A 165 -17.93 2.41 -1.40
N LEU A 166 -18.21 1.92 -2.61
CA LEU A 166 -19.36 1.07 -2.81
C LEU A 166 -19.09 -0.30 -2.16
N ASN A 167 -19.69 -0.45 -0.98
CA ASN A 167 -19.52 -1.58 -0.05
C ASN A 167 -20.34 -2.83 -0.45
N SER A 168 -20.77 -2.95 -1.70
CA SER A 168 -21.70 -4.00 -2.14
C SER A 168 -21.04 -5.38 -2.23
N ALA A 169 -19.77 -5.44 -2.64
CA ALA A 169 -19.01 -6.69 -2.74
C ALA A 169 -17.99 -6.82 -1.60
N LYS A 170 -17.80 -8.05 -1.11
CA LYS A 170 -16.72 -8.43 -0.20
C LYS A 170 -15.84 -9.46 -0.89
N SER A 171 -14.54 -9.34 -0.73
CA SER A 171 -13.57 -10.27 -1.29
C SER A 171 -12.78 -10.91 -0.16
N LEU A 172 -12.80 -12.24 -0.12
CA LEU A 172 -11.87 -13.03 0.67
C LEU A 172 -10.66 -13.35 -0.22
N LEU A 173 -9.48 -12.96 0.23
CA LEU A 173 -8.24 -13.19 -0.49
C LEU A 173 -7.32 -14.08 0.34
N LEU A 174 -6.73 -15.08 -0.30
CA LEU A 174 -5.74 -15.98 0.29
C LEU A 174 -4.53 -16.10 -0.64
N SER A 175 -3.35 -15.81 -0.12
CA SER A 175 -2.08 -15.97 -0.85
C SER A 175 -1.07 -16.67 0.04
N MET A 176 -0.30 -17.58 -0.56
CA MET A 176 0.78 -18.29 0.11
C MET A 176 2.02 -18.22 -0.77
N CYS A 177 3.14 -17.88 -0.15
CA CYS A 177 4.43 -17.84 -0.81
C CYS A 177 5.44 -18.65 0.01
N ALA A 178 6.17 -19.55 -0.65
CA ALA A 178 7.23 -20.34 -0.05
C ALA A 178 8.55 -19.99 -0.74
N HIS A 179 9.59 -19.77 0.06
CA HIS A 179 10.96 -19.50 -0.36
C HIS A 179 11.83 -20.62 0.19
N PRO A 180 11.99 -21.73 -0.57
CA PRO A 180 12.74 -22.89 -0.09
C PRO A 180 14.25 -22.64 -0.02
N ILE A 181 14.76 -21.62 -0.72
CA ILE A 181 16.17 -21.24 -0.73
C ILE A 181 16.36 -19.97 0.11
N VAL A 182 17.21 -20.05 1.13
CA VAL A 182 17.57 -18.93 2.00
C VAL A 182 19.04 -18.60 1.76
N GLY A 183 19.34 -17.44 1.19
CA GLY A 183 20.71 -16.90 1.13
C GLY A 183 21.47 -17.08 -0.19
N LEU A 184 20.89 -16.67 -1.31
CA LEU A 184 21.67 -16.18 -2.46
C LEU A 184 21.76 -14.65 -2.39
#